data_AF-A0A8T4BG22-F1
#
_entry.id   AF-A0A8T4BG22-F1
#
_cell.length_a   1.000
_cell.length_b   1.000
_cell.length_c   1.000
_cell.angle_alpha   90.00
_cell.angle_beta   90.00
_cell.angle_gamma   90.00
#
_symmetry.space_group_name_H-M   'P 1'
#
loop_
_entity.id
_entity.type
_entity.pdbx_description
1 polymer ?
#
loop_
_entity_poly.entity_id
_entity_poly.type
_entity_poly.pdbx_seq_one_letter_code
_entity_poly.pdbx_strand_id
1 'polypeptide(L)'
;MSDCAMGEDLPLLTMVKSKEIDDLPGDLSESLLALRNTLSTLCSFYSVEDFIDFLFSDGFQGLINYESPWIVFEVGMYLDHTKNMQLIPMRNNIILIDNVGCGWNGGSFESNNSEDIMRELKIWCEMVFNPNSRFE
;
A
#
# COMPACT_ATOMS: atom_id res chain seq x y z
N MET A 1 10.44 -12.78 -29.83
CA MET A 1 9.74 -12.67 -28.53
C MET A 1 10.69 -11.92 -27.64
N SER A 2 10.51 -10.60 -27.54
CA SER A 2 11.35 -9.77 -26.69
C SER A 2 10.79 -9.84 -25.29
N ASP A 3 11.52 -10.52 -24.40
CA ASP A 3 11.34 -10.42 -22.97
C ASP A 3 11.44 -8.95 -22.59
N CYS A 4 10.29 -8.34 -22.29
CA CYS A 4 10.25 -7.10 -21.54
C CYS A 4 10.70 -7.48 -20.14
N ALA A 5 12.01 -7.39 -19.90
CA ALA A 5 12.56 -7.36 -18.56
C ALA A 5 11.85 -6.21 -17.84
N MET A 6 10.83 -6.56 -17.04
CA MET A 6 10.49 -5.80 -15.84
C MET A 6 11.83 -5.42 -15.24
N GLY A 7 12.12 -4.13 -15.06
CA GLY A 7 13.43 -3.72 -14.55
C GLY A 7 13.68 -4.42 -13.22
N GLU A 8 14.46 -5.51 -13.24
CA GLU A 8 14.65 -6.41 -12.08
C GLU A 8 15.34 -5.70 -10.89
N ASP A 9 15.72 -4.43 -11.08
CA ASP A 9 16.40 -3.56 -10.11
C ASP A 9 15.54 -2.37 -9.61
N LEU A 10 14.30 -2.20 -10.04
CA LEU A 10 13.45 -1.08 -9.59
C LEU A 10 12.33 -1.53 -8.65
N PRO A 11 11.96 -0.71 -7.64
CA PRO A 11 10.80 -1.00 -6.81
C PRO A 11 9.52 -1.12 -7.64
N LEU A 12 8.58 -1.94 -7.17
CA LEU A 12 7.27 -2.11 -7.77
C LEU A 12 6.27 -1.11 -7.17
N LEU A 13 6.21 -1.08 -5.85
CA LEU A 13 5.24 -0.30 -5.08
C LEU A 13 5.93 0.79 -4.27
N THR A 14 5.19 1.85 -4.01
CA THR A 14 5.54 2.86 -3.02
C THR A 14 4.41 3.02 -2.03
N MET A 15 4.72 3.31 -0.77
CA MET A 15 3.74 3.72 0.23
C MET A 15 4.18 5.02 0.91
N VAL A 16 3.23 5.91 1.14
CA VAL A 16 3.44 7.13 1.93
C VAL A 16 2.19 7.45 2.74
N LYS A 17 2.36 8.04 3.91
CA LYS A 17 1.26 8.57 4.71
C LYS A 17 0.59 9.70 3.93
N SER A 18 -0.68 9.50 3.58
CA SER A 18 -1.48 10.48 2.85
C SER A 18 -2.05 11.53 3.80
N LYS A 19 -2.78 11.10 4.83
CA LYS A 19 -3.43 11.99 5.80
C LYS A 19 -3.73 11.30 7.13
N GLU A 20 -3.94 12.11 8.15
CA GLU A 20 -4.57 11.68 9.40
C GLU A 20 -6.06 12.02 9.33
N ILE A 21 -6.90 11.09 9.75
CA ILE A 21 -8.37 11.21 9.71
C ILE A 21 -9.00 11.19 11.10
N ASP A 22 -8.19 10.98 12.14
CA ASP A 22 -8.57 11.05 13.54
C ASP A 22 -7.39 11.59 14.38
N ASP A 23 -7.64 11.82 15.66
CA ASP A 23 -6.63 12.26 16.61
C ASP A 23 -5.50 11.23 16.76
N LEU A 24 -4.29 11.72 17.01
CA LEU A 24 -3.13 10.89 17.31
C LEU A 24 -3.42 10.01 18.55
N PRO A 25 -3.31 8.68 18.45
CA PRO A 25 -3.50 7.82 19.61
C PRO A 25 -2.57 8.18 20.76
N GLY A 26 -3.13 8.33 21.96
CA GLY A 26 -2.41 8.78 23.15
C GLY A 26 -1.42 7.76 23.73
N ASP A 27 -1.46 6.51 23.28
CA ASP A 27 -0.65 5.37 23.75
C ASP A 27 0.46 4.95 22.78
N LEU A 28 0.71 5.73 21.71
CA LEU A 28 1.79 5.47 20.77
C LEU A 28 3.16 5.57 21.47
N SER A 29 3.95 4.49 21.37
CA SER A 29 5.34 4.50 21.80
C SER A 29 6.21 5.38 20.90
N GLU A 30 7.38 5.79 21.39
CA GLU A 30 8.37 6.53 20.59
C GLU A 30 8.78 5.78 19.32
N SER A 31 8.87 4.45 19.38
CA SER A 31 9.20 3.62 18.21
C SER A 31 8.11 3.64 17.13
N LEU A 32 6.83 3.62 17.53
CA LEU A 32 5.71 3.70 16.60
C LEU A 32 5.56 5.11 16.02
N LEU A 33 5.83 6.15 16.81
CA LEU A 33 5.92 7.53 16.31
C LEU A 33 7.04 7.69 15.29
N ALA A 34 8.21 7.11 15.54
CA ALA A 34 9.32 7.11 14.60
C ALA A 34 8.95 6.38 13.30
N LEU A 35 8.30 5.21 13.38
CA LEU A 35 7.78 4.50 12.21
C LEU A 35 6.80 5.36 11.42
N ARG A 36 5.79 5.96 12.07
CA ARG A 36 4.85 6.90 11.43
C ARG A 36 5.59 8.03 10.69
N ASN A 37 6.61 8.60 11.32
CA ASN A 37 7.39 9.68 10.71
C ASN A 37 8.17 9.19 9.48
N THR A 38 8.76 7.99 9.54
CA THR A 38 9.37 7.34 8.38
C THR A 38 8.36 7.13 7.27
N LEU A 39 7.15 6.64 7.59
CA LEU A 39 6.08 6.47 6.60
C LEU A 39 5.52 7.78 6.07
N SER A 40 5.85 8.92 6.67
CA SER A 40 5.56 10.25 6.10
C SER A 40 6.54 10.62 4.97
N THR A 41 7.60 9.84 4.81
CA THR A 41 8.48 9.86 3.63
C THR A 41 8.09 8.70 2.72
N LEU A 42 8.41 8.82 1.43
CA LEU A 42 8.09 7.78 0.44
C LEU A 42 8.91 6.51 0.73
N CYS A 43 8.23 5.42 1.09
CA CYS A 43 8.83 4.10 1.23
C CYS A 43 8.62 3.29 -0.06
N SER A 44 9.62 2.56 -0.52
CA SER A 44 9.54 1.75 -1.75
C SER A 44 9.69 0.27 -1.44
N PHE A 45 8.97 -0.58 -2.17
CA PHE A 45 8.94 -2.03 -2.02
C PHE A 45 9.22 -2.68 -3.37
N TYR A 46 10.10 -3.69 -3.40
CA TYR A 46 10.52 -4.35 -4.64
C TYR A 46 9.49 -5.35 -5.16
N SER A 47 8.65 -5.89 -4.29
CA SER A 47 7.60 -6.84 -4.62
C SER A 47 6.32 -6.59 -3.82
N VAL A 48 5.23 -7.23 -4.24
CA VAL A 48 3.98 -7.24 -3.44
C VAL A 48 4.21 -8.02 -2.15
N GLU A 49 5.05 -9.06 -2.19
CA GLU A 49 5.46 -9.88 -1.06
C GLU A 49 6.15 -9.04 0.02
N ASP A 50 7.16 -8.24 -0.34
CA ASP A 50 7.85 -7.35 0.62
C ASP A 50 6.89 -6.36 1.27
N PHE A 51 5.94 -5.85 0.48
CA PHE A 51 4.92 -4.94 0.96
C PHE A 51 3.97 -5.63 1.96
N ILE A 52 3.55 -6.86 1.67
CA ILE A 52 2.69 -7.65 2.55
C ILE A 52 3.42 -8.02 3.84
N ASP A 53 4.68 -8.47 3.76
CA ASP A 53 5.51 -8.75 4.92
C ASP A 53 5.64 -7.51 5.83
N PHE A 54 5.78 -6.33 5.22
CA PHE A 54 5.77 -5.07 5.96
C PHE A 54 4.41 -4.79 6.62
N LEU A 55 3.29 -4.92 5.89
CA LEU A 55 1.95 -4.69 6.45
C LEU A 55 1.66 -5.60 7.64
N PHE A 56 2.17 -6.84 7.62
CA PHE A 56 1.96 -7.81 8.70
C PHE A 56 3.11 -7.85 9.72
N SER A 57 4.09 -6.95 9.62
CA SER A 57 5.15 -6.81 10.62
C SER A 57 4.63 -6.28 11.95
N ASP A 58 5.27 -6.69 13.05
CA ASP A 58 4.93 -6.23 14.40
C ASP A 58 4.90 -4.69 14.52
N GLY A 59 5.80 -4.01 13.81
CA GLY A 59 5.89 -2.55 13.81
C GLY A 59 4.67 -1.88 13.17
N PHE A 60 4.29 -2.32 11.97
CA PHE A 60 3.13 -1.76 11.28
C PHE A 60 1.83 -2.17 11.99
N GLN A 61 1.70 -3.43 12.38
CA GLN A 61 0.54 -3.92 13.14
C GLN A 61 0.38 -3.14 14.45
N GLY A 62 1.47 -2.85 15.16
CA GLY A 62 1.44 -1.98 16.35
C GLY A 62 0.96 -0.56 16.07
N LEU A 63 1.28 0.01 14.91
CA LEU A 63 0.85 1.36 14.50
C LEU A 63 -0.65 1.44 14.18
N ILE A 64 -1.24 0.33 13.70
CA ILE A 64 -2.62 0.29 13.20
C ILE A 64 -3.61 -0.41 14.15
N ASN A 65 -3.17 -0.83 15.34
CA ASN A 65 -3.95 -1.66 16.27
C ASN A 65 -5.06 -0.88 17.03
N TYR A 66 -5.92 -0.18 16.31
CA TYR A 66 -7.00 0.63 16.83
C TYR A 66 -8.33 0.27 16.15
N GLU A 67 -9.43 0.29 16.91
CA GLU A 67 -10.77 -0.05 16.38
C GLU A 67 -11.23 0.91 15.28
N SER A 68 -10.79 2.17 15.33
CA SER A 68 -11.11 3.17 14.33
C SER A 68 -9.84 3.56 13.56
N PRO A 69 -9.90 3.69 12.22
CA PRO A 69 -8.75 4.09 11.44
C PRO A 69 -8.43 5.56 11.71
N TRP A 70 -7.14 5.87 11.92
CA TRP A 70 -6.67 7.22 12.22
C TRP A 70 -5.67 7.75 11.19
N ILE A 71 -5.04 6.86 10.40
CA ILE A 71 -4.16 7.21 9.27
C ILE A 71 -4.73 6.61 7.99
N VAL A 72 -4.58 7.35 6.88
CA VAL A 72 -4.70 6.83 5.52
C VAL A 72 -3.34 6.90 4.84
N PHE A 73 -2.97 5.80 4.20
CA PHE A 73 -1.78 5.72 3.35
C PHE A 73 -2.17 5.75 1.88
N GLU A 74 -1.27 6.26 1.04
CA GLU A 74 -1.33 6.11 -0.41
C GLU A 74 -0.35 5.01 -0.81
N VAL A 75 -0.83 4.06 -1.60
CA VAL A 75 -0.01 3.00 -2.21
C VAL A 75 -0.02 3.22 -3.71
N GLY A 76 1.15 3.43 -4.30
CA GLY A 76 1.30 3.78 -5.72
C GLY A 76 2.24 2.85 -6.46
N MET A 77 2.12 2.83 -7.78
CA MET A 77 3.12 2.20 -8.66
C MET A 77 4.37 3.07 -8.69
N TYR A 78 5.55 2.47 -8.49
CA TYR A 78 6.81 3.21 -8.48
C TYR A 78 7.10 3.94 -9.80
N LEU A 79 6.79 3.30 -10.94
CA LEU A 79 7.04 3.87 -12.26
C LEU A 79 6.02 4.96 -12.67
N ASP A 80 4.88 5.04 -11.98
CA ASP A 80 3.83 6.01 -12.26
C ASP A 80 2.96 6.24 -11.02
N HIS A 81 3.31 7.25 -10.24
CA HIS A 81 2.59 7.59 -9.00
C HIS A 81 1.17 8.12 -9.23
N THR A 82 0.78 8.42 -10.48
CA THR A 82 -0.64 8.72 -10.78
C THR A 82 -1.52 7.47 -10.68
N LYS A 83 -0.91 6.28 -10.74
CA LYS A 83 -1.55 4.99 -10.50
C LYS A 83 -1.40 4.63 -9.03
N ASN A 84 -2.40 4.95 -8.23
CA ASN A 84 -2.39 4.71 -6.79
C ASN A 84 -3.75 4.22 -6.25
N MET A 85 -3.72 3.76 -5.01
CA MET A 85 -4.86 3.38 -4.20
C MET A 85 -4.70 3.92 -2.78
N GLN A 86 -5.80 4.00 -2.03
CA GLN A 86 -5.76 4.27 -0.60
C GLN A 86 -5.65 2.97 0.17
N LEU A 87 -4.84 2.97 1.22
CA LEU A 87 -4.80 1.93 2.24
C LEU A 87 -5.25 2.54 3.56
N ILE A 88 -6.34 2.02 4.10
CA ILE A 88 -6.96 2.44 5.35
C ILE A 88 -6.90 1.25 6.31
N PRO A 89 -5.88 1.20 7.19
CA PRO A 89 -5.70 0.10 8.11
C PRO A 89 -6.39 0.38 9.45
N MET A 90 -6.90 -0.67 10.08
CA MET A 90 -7.44 -0.67 11.43
C MET A 90 -7.17 -2.02 12.10
N ARG A 91 -7.58 -2.18 13.36
CA ARG A 91 -7.42 -3.44 14.09
C ARG A 91 -8.07 -4.58 13.33
N ASN A 92 -7.27 -5.59 13.00
CA ASN A 92 -7.70 -6.82 12.34
C ASN A 92 -8.39 -6.60 10.98
N ASN A 93 -8.09 -5.50 10.28
CA ASN A 93 -8.68 -5.25 8.97
C ASN A 93 -7.91 -4.21 8.15
N ILE A 94 -7.87 -4.39 6.84
CA ILE A 94 -7.28 -3.44 5.88
C ILE A 94 -8.27 -3.20 4.77
N ILE A 95 -8.59 -1.93 4.53
CA ILE A 95 -9.40 -1.49 3.39
C ILE A 95 -8.48 -0.88 2.35
N LEU A 96 -8.63 -1.34 1.11
CA LEU A 96 -7.94 -0.83 -0.06
C LEU A 96 -8.98 -0.20 -1.01
N ILE A 97 -8.71 1.02 -1.50
CA ILE A 97 -9.62 1.76 -2.38
C ILE A 97 -8.89 2.16 -3.65
N ASP A 98 -9.36 1.69 -4.80
CA ASP A 98 -8.78 2.03 -6.10
C ASP A 98 -9.07 3.49 -6.48
N ASN A 99 -8.01 4.30 -6.61
CA ASN A 99 -8.14 5.67 -7.09
C ASN A 99 -7.98 5.79 -8.62
N VAL A 100 -7.53 4.73 -9.29
CA VAL A 100 -7.34 4.71 -10.75
C VAL A 100 -8.69 4.57 -11.46
N GLY A 101 -9.63 3.84 -10.86
CA GLY A 101 -10.91 3.51 -11.47
C GLY A 101 -10.76 2.43 -12.54
N CYS A 102 -9.84 1.48 -12.36
CA CYS A 102 -9.58 0.40 -13.32
C CYS A 102 -10.62 -0.73 -13.26
N GLY A 103 -11.57 -0.66 -12.33
CA GLY A 103 -12.63 -1.64 -12.14
C GLY A 103 -12.26 -2.79 -11.20
N TRP A 104 -11.08 -2.74 -10.57
CA TRP A 104 -10.64 -3.71 -9.58
C TRP A 104 -11.59 -3.76 -8.37
N ASN A 105 -12.13 -4.95 -8.07
CA ASN A 105 -13.10 -5.21 -6.99
C ASN A 105 -14.27 -4.20 -6.90
N GLY A 106 -14.72 -3.64 -8.03
CA GLY A 106 -15.76 -2.63 -8.02
C GLY A 106 -15.37 -1.31 -7.33
N GLY A 107 -14.08 -1.09 -7.11
CA GLY A 107 -13.48 0.13 -6.55
C GLY A 107 -12.89 -0.03 -5.15
N SER A 108 -13.20 -1.10 -4.43
CA SER A 108 -12.68 -1.31 -3.07
C SER A 108 -12.58 -2.78 -2.68
N PHE A 109 -11.59 -3.11 -1.87
CA PHE A 109 -11.40 -4.42 -1.29
C PHE A 109 -11.12 -4.32 0.20
N GLU A 110 -11.61 -5.27 0.99
CA GLU A 110 -11.44 -5.30 2.44
C GLU A 110 -11.12 -6.73 2.87
N SER A 111 -10.04 -6.89 3.64
CA SER A 111 -9.67 -8.18 4.21
C SER A 111 -8.70 -8.00 5.37
N ASN A 112 -8.58 -9.05 6.17
CA ASN A 112 -7.58 -9.20 7.22
C ASN A 112 -6.64 -10.38 7.00
N ASN A 113 -6.81 -11.08 5.88
CA ASN A 113 -6.00 -12.22 5.49
C ASN A 113 -4.89 -11.76 4.54
N SER A 114 -3.63 -12.04 4.89
CA SER A 114 -2.46 -11.63 4.11
C SER A 114 -2.45 -12.24 2.70
N GLU A 115 -2.88 -13.49 2.54
CA GLU A 115 -2.93 -14.18 1.24
C GLU A 115 -3.95 -13.53 0.31
N ASP A 116 -5.11 -13.16 0.85
CA ASP A 116 -6.15 -12.47 0.08
C ASP A 116 -5.70 -11.06 -0.34
N ILE A 117 -5.14 -10.28 0.59
CA ILE A 117 -4.62 -8.94 0.27
C ILE A 117 -3.49 -9.04 -0.76
N MET A 118 -2.58 -10.00 -0.62
CA MET A 118 -1.50 -10.23 -1.58
C MET A 118 -2.04 -10.56 -2.97
N ARG A 119 -3.00 -11.49 -3.05
CA ARG A 119 -3.64 -11.90 -4.30
C ARG A 119 -4.29 -10.71 -4.99
N GLU A 120 -5.09 -9.95 -4.26
CA GLU A 120 -5.82 -8.82 -4.83
C GLU A 120 -4.91 -7.65 -5.21
N LEU A 121 -3.84 -7.38 -4.46
CA LEU A 121 -2.82 -6.39 -4.84
C LEU A 121 -2.06 -6.78 -6.11
N LYS A 122 -1.72 -8.06 -6.28
CA LYS A 122 -1.10 -8.56 -7.52
C LYS A 122 -2.02 -8.32 -8.72
N ILE A 123 -3.31 -8.64 -8.59
CA ILE A 123 -4.31 -8.39 -9.62
C ILE A 123 -4.41 -6.89 -9.92
N TRP A 124 -4.50 -6.04 -8.89
CA TRP A 124 -4.55 -4.58 -9.10
C TRP A 124 -3.30 -4.09 -9.84
N CYS A 125 -2.10 -4.53 -9.41
CA CYS A 125 -0.84 -4.20 -10.08
C CYS A 125 -0.87 -4.58 -11.55
N GLU A 126 -1.30 -5.81 -11.88
CA GLU A 126 -1.43 -6.27 -13.28
C GLU A 126 -2.43 -5.44 -14.09
N MET A 127 -3.55 -5.03 -13.48
CA MET A 127 -4.58 -4.22 -14.15
C MET A 127 -4.11 -2.79 -14.44
N VAL A 128 -3.37 -2.18 -13.52
CA VAL A 128 -2.88 -0.79 -13.69
C VAL A 128 -1.55 -0.74 -14.42
N PHE A 129 -0.77 -1.82 -14.39
CA PHE A 129 0.50 -1.90 -15.07
C PHE A 129 0.27 -2.04 -16.58
N ASN A 130 0.64 -1.00 -17.33
CA ASN A 130 0.64 -1.04 -18.79
C ASN A 130 2.09 -0.97 -19.28
N PRO A 131 2.69 -2.09 -19.74
CA PRO A 131 4.07 -2.09 -20.22
C PRO A 131 4.30 -1.20 -21.44
N ASN A 132 3.23 -0.74 -22.12
CA ASN A 132 3.31 0.06 -23.34
C ASN A 132 3.04 1.56 -23.14
N SER A 133 2.76 2.06 -21.92
CA SER A 133 2.40 3.48 -21.75
C SER A 133 3.59 4.45 -21.73
N ARG A 134 4.79 4.03 -22.15
CA ARG A 134 6.02 4.83 -22.10
C ARG A 134 6.45 5.44 -23.43
N PHE A 135 5.60 5.38 -24.46
CA PHE A 135 5.83 6.10 -25.72
C PHE A 135 4.51 6.62 -26.30
N GLU A 136 4.11 7.83 -25.90
CA GLU A 136 3.43 8.79 -26.78
C GLU A 136 4.21 10.12 -26.74
#